data_AF-A0A9Q8CMC5-F1
#
_entry.id   AF-A0A9Q8CMC5-F1
#
_cell.length_a   1.000
_cell.length_b   1.000
_cell.length_c   1.000
_cell.angle_alpha   90.00
_cell.angle_beta   90.00
_cell.angle_gamma   90.00
#
_symmetry.space_group_name_H-M   'P 1'
#
loop_
_entity.id
_entity.type
_entity.pdbx_description
1 polymer ?
#
loop_
_entity_poly.entity_id
_entity_poly.type
_entity_poly.pdbx_seq_one_letter_code
_entity_poly.pdbx_strand_id
1 'polypeptide(L)' 'MNNDNKLIILNCIKNNINPRDYNLKDNETRKVIKLLLECGFIIKNSDDKSVLFQNGSLKKFKLTEAGEEYLNEKRG' A
#
# COMPACT_ATOMS: atom_id res chain seq x y z
N MET A 1 6.42 14.50 -0.60
CA MET A 1 5.97 13.13 -0.29
C MET A 1 6.77 12.22 -1.21
N ASN A 2 7.75 11.47 -0.67
CA ASN A 2 8.72 10.75 -1.49
C ASN A 2 8.07 9.62 -2.29
N ASN A 3 8.50 9.44 -3.55
CA ASN A 3 8.12 8.31 -4.38
C ASN A 3 8.45 6.96 -3.69
N ASP A 4 9.46 6.95 -2.82
CA ASP A 4 9.87 5.81 -2.00
C ASP A 4 8.73 5.27 -1.14
N ASN A 5 7.93 6.14 -0.52
CA ASN A 5 6.84 5.71 0.35
C ASN A 5 5.73 4.99 -0.43
N LYS A 6 5.47 5.39 -1.68
CA LYS A 6 4.51 4.69 -2.55
C LYS A 6 4.99 3.27 -2.85
N LEU A 7 6.26 3.13 -3.24
CA LEU A 7 6.86 1.84 -3.55
C LEU A 7 6.90 0.92 -2.34
N ILE A 8 7.26 1.45 -1.17
CA ILE A 8 7.22 0.70 0.09
C ILE A 8 5.81 0.17 0.36
N ILE A 9 4.78 1.02 0.31
CA ILE A 9 3.41 0.58 0.58
C ILE A 9 2.91 -0.45 -0.44
N LEU A 10 3.18 -0.26 -1.73
CA LEU A 10 2.85 -1.25 -2.76
C LEU A 10 3.55 -2.59 -2.52
N ASN A 11 4.82 -2.57 -2.11
CA ASN A 11 5.57 -3.78 -1.76
C ASN A 11 5.05 -4.44 -0.47
N CYS A 12 4.64 -3.65 0.53
CA CYS A 12 3.98 -4.15 1.74
C CYS A 12 2.65 -4.83 1.42
N ILE A 13 1.87 -4.29 0.48
CA ILE A 13 0.61 -4.90 0.02
C ILE A 13 0.91 -6.20 -0.72
N LYS A 14 1.85 -6.20 -1.67
CA LYS A 14 2.22 -7.38 -2.49
C LYS A 14 2.71 -8.56 -1.65
N ASN A 15 3.58 -8.28 -0.68
CA ASN A 15 4.22 -9.31 0.14
C ASN A 15 3.54 -9.51 1.50
N ASN A 16 2.46 -8.78 1.77
CA ASN A 16 1.76 -8.80 3.05
C ASN A 16 2.68 -8.48 4.27
N ILE A 17 3.56 -7.48 4.10
CA ILE A 17 4.53 -7.02 5.10
C ILE A 17 3.98 -5.81 5.86
N ASN A 18 4.42 -5.60 7.10
CA ASN A 18 4.03 -4.44 7.90
C ASN A 18 4.81 -3.18 7.44
N PRO A 19 4.14 -2.07 7.07
CA PRO A 19 4.83 -0.82 6.74
C PRO A 19 5.76 -0.28 7.82
N ARG A 20 5.53 -0.63 9.09
CA ARG A 20 6.40 -0.24 10.21
C ARG A 20 7.80 -0.84 10.12
N ASP A 21 7.97 -1.97 9.42
CA ASP A 21 9.27 -2.59 9.17
C ASP A 21 10.17 -1.69 8.30
N TYR A 22 9.57 -0.72 7.60
CA TYR A 22 10.24 0.31 6.80
C TYR A 22 10.23 1.69 7.48
N ASN A 23 10.00 1.75 8.80
CA ASN A 23 9.88 2.98 9.59
C ASN A 23 8.74 3.93 9.15
N LEU A 24 7.75 3.43 8.40
CA LEU A 24 6.60 4.23 7.98
C LEU A 24 5.57 4.34 9.11
N LYS A 25 5.30 5.57 9.55
CA LYS A 25 4.30 5.84 10.60
C LYS A 25 2.90 5.63 10.08
N ASP A 26 1.98 5.24 10.96
CA ASP A 26 0.57 4.98 10.60
C ASP A 26 -0.09 6.15 9.85
N ASN A 27 0.17 7.39 10.26
CA ASN A 27 -0.37 8.59 9.60
C ASN A 27 0.17 8.77 8.17
N GLU A 28 1.43 8.43 7.93
CA GLU A 28 2.05 8.51 6.61
C GLU A 28 1.53 7.38 5.72
N THR A 29 1.47 6.16 6.25
CA THR A 29 0.87 5.00 5.61
C THR A 29 -0.57 5.30 5.15
N ARG A 30 -1.40 5.91 6.00
CA ARG A 30 -2.77 6.31 5.64
C ARG A 30 -2.81 7.31 4.49
N LYS A 31 -1.94 8.32 4.50
CA LYS A 31 -1.85 9.31 3.40
C LYS A 31 -1.44 8.64 2.09
N VAL A 32 -0.47 7.74 2.12
CA VAL A 32 0.00 7.00 0.94
C VAL A 32 -1.10 6.08 0.43
N ILE A 33 -1.76 5.30 1.28
CA ILE A 33 -2.87 4.42 0.89
C ILE A 33 -3.99 5.22 0.22
N LYS A 34 -4.38 6.37 0.79
CA LYS A 34 -5.39 7.24 0.18
C LYS A 34 -4.97 7.66 -1.24
N LEU A 35 -3.73 8.10 -1.40
CA LEU A 35 -3.20 8.50 -2.70
C LEU A 35 -3.16 7.31 -3.69
N LEU A 36 -2.75 6.13 -3.26
CA LEU A 36 -2.70 4.94 -4.12
C LEU A 36 -4.10 4.48 -4.57
N LEU A 37 -5.12 4.64 -3.71
CA LEU A 37 -6.52 4.43 -4.07
C LEU A 37 -7.00 5.45 -5.11
N GLU A 38 -6.70 6.74 -4.89
CA GLU A 38 -7.06 7.82 -5.81
C GLU A 38 -6.38 7.66 -7.18
N CYS A 39 -5.14 7.17 -7.21
CA CYS A 39 -4.41 6.86 -8.43
C CYS A 39 -4.82 5.53 -9.09
N GLY A 40 -5.68 4.73 -8.45
CA GLY A 40 -6.10 3.42 -8.97
C GLY A 40 -5.02 2.35 -8.97
N PHE A 41 -3.95 2.49 -8.18
CA PHE A 41 -2.88 1.48 -8.04
C PHE A 41 -3.25 0.35 -7.08
N ILE A 42 -4.20 0.59 -6.19
CA ILE A 42 -4.70 -0.41 -5.25
C ILE A 42 -6.22 -0.35 -5.16
N ILE A 43 -6.83 -1.47 -4.78
CA ILE A 43 -8.26 -1.58 -4.48
C ILE A 43 -8.47 -2.21 -3.10
N LYS A 44 -9.64 -1.99 -2.51
CA LYS A 44 -10.05 -2.62 -1.25
C LYS A 44 -10.72 -3.97 -1.55
N ASN A 45 -10.30 -5.03 -0.86
CA ASN A 45 -10.88 -6.38 -0.93
C ASN A 45 -12.15 -6.55 -0.07
N SER A 46 -12.44 -5.63 0.84
CA SER A 46 -13.52 -5.78 1.83
C SER A 46 -14.11 -4.42 2.23
N ASP A 47 -15.43 -4.38 2.37
CA ASP A 47 -16.22 -3.24 2.86
C ASP A 47 -16.07 -2.98 4.37
N ASP A 48 -15.22 -3.74 5.06
CA ASP A 48 -15.07 -3.64 6.50
C ASP A 48 -14.33 -2.34 6.90
N LYS A 49 -15.11 -1.34 7.33
CA LYS A 49 -14.72 0.03 7.63
C LYS A 49 -13.80 0.19 8.85
N SER A 50 -13.54 -0.89 9.59
CA SER A 50 -13.17 -0.77 11.01
C SER A 50 -11.66 -0.77 11.28
N VAL A 51 -10.83 -1.34 10.40
CA VAL A 51 -9.37 -1.50 10.65
C VAL A 51 -8.55 -1.45 9.35
N LEU A 52 -7.59 -0.52 9.24
CA LEU A 52 -6.65 -0.40 8.09
C LEU A 52 -5.54 -1.48 8.10
N PHE A 53 -5.14 -1.93 9.29
CA PHE A 53 -4.08 -2.90 9.51
C PHE A 53 -4.66 -4.17 10.11
N GLN A 54 -4.60 -5.29 9.40
CA GLN A 54 -4.93 -6.60 9.98
C GLN A 54 -3.63 -7.25 10.45
N ASN A 55 -3.44 -7.42 11.76
CA ASN A 55 -2.18 -7.91 12.35
C ASN A 55 -0.95 -7.10 11.90
N GLY A 56 -1.08 -5.78 11.75
CA GLY A 56 0.00 -4.90 11.26
C GLY A 56 0.21 -4.91 9.74
N SER A 57 -0.44 -5.81 9.00
CA SER A 57 -0.31 -5.96 7.55
C SER A 57 -1.46 -5.33 6.78
N LEU A 58 -1.23 -4.96 5.51
CA LEU A 58 -2.18 -4.28 4.62
C LEU A 58 -3.09 -5.24 3.83
N LYS A 59 -3.50 -6.37 4.43
CA LYS A 59 -4.30 -7.45 3.80
C LYS A 59 -5.60 -7.02 3.11
N LYS A 60 -6.17 -5.89 3.52
CA LYS A 60 -7.40 -5.36 2.92
C LYS A 60 -7.19 -4.77 1.55
N PHE A 61 -5.95 -4.55 1.12
CA PHE A 61 -5.65 -3.97 -0.17
C PHE A 61 -5.09 -5.04 -1.11
N LYS A 62 -5.43 -4.92 -2.40
CA LYS A 62 -4.79 -5.64 -3.49
C LYS A 62 -4.24 -4.64 -4.48
N LEU A 63 -3.14 -4.98 -5.13
CA LEU A 63 -2.64 -4.23 -6.26
C LEU A 63 -3.62 -4.38 -7.44
N THR A 64 -3.79 -3.32 -8.19
CA THR A 64 -4.36 -3.39 -9.54
C THR A 64 -3.26 -3.72 -10.53
N GLU A 65 -3.62 -4.00 -11.78
CA GLU A 65 -2.66 -4.14 -12.89
C GLU A 65 -1.72 -2.93 -12.97
N ALA A 66 -2.27 -1.70 -12.94
CA ALA A 66 -1.47 -0.47 -12.93
C ALA A 66 -0.53 -0.36 -11.72
N GLY A 67 -0.95 -0.85 -10.54
CA GLY A 67 -0.09 -0.89 -9.36
C GLY A 67 1.04 -1.91 -9.47
N GLU A 68 0.80 -3.04 -10.11
CA GLU A 68 1.83 -4.05 -10.41
C GLU A 68 2.84 -3.54 -11.43
N GLU A 69 2.37 -2.93 -12.53
CA GLU A 69 3.21 -2.31 -13.56
C GLU A 69 4.12 -1.23 -12.96
N TYR A 70 3.55 -0.29 -12.18
CA TYR A 70 4.32 0.76 -11.52
C TYR A 70 5.40 0.19 -10.59
N LEU A 71 5.11 -0.91 -9.88
CA LEU A 71 6.07 -1.56 -9.00
C LEU A 71 7.18 -2.28 -9.78
N ASN A 72 6.88 -2.82 -10.96
CA ASN A 72 7.86 -3.49 -11.81
C ASN A 72 8.75 -2.49 -12.56
N GLU A 73 8.20 -1.40 -13.10
CA GLU A 73 8.94 -0.34 -13.79
C GLU A 73 9.99 0.33 -12.90
N LYS A 74 9.74 0.41 -11.59
CA LYS A 74 10.66 1.02 -10.63
C LYS A 74 11.66 0.04 -10.00
N ARG A 75 11.54 -1.26 -10.31
CA ARG A 75 12.52 -2.30 -9.91
C ARG A 75 13.49 -2.65 -11.04
N GLY A 76 13.17 -2.25 -12.28
CA GLY A 76 14.03 -2.37 -13.46
C GLY A 76 15.03 -1.23 -13.60
#